data_AF-A0A1M7YLC4-F1
#
_entry.id   AF-A0A1M7YLC4-F1
#
_cell.length_a   1.000
_cell.length_b   1.000
_cell.length_c   1.000
_cell.angle_alpha   90.00
_cell.angle_beta   90.00
_cell.angle_gamma   90.00
#
_symmetry.space_group_name_H-M   'P 1'
#
loop_
_entity.id
_entity.type
_entity.pdbx_description
1 polymer ?
#
loop_
_entity_poly.entity_id
_entity_poly.type
_entity_poly.pdbx_seq_one_letter_code
_entity_poly.pdbx_strand_id
1 'polypeptide(L)'
;MLVRSLATVILVLLGLAGCTTFRPLTDVNNQEKRGPKAEACAECHSAQHMEWQSSPHATAYTNPAFQKAFNDAGDNECLTCHAPIGIREDTPQARTFNLTSGVDCISCHYSLGKMHGPHPSSALFQPHPIEENDQFYLTNEFCGRCHNETVAEQPTEVPNSAKMPCLSCHAAPESRTPSQGSGVFSNALVAFEKEVPSHSHAIRLANLKSSAMAVKLVFSQQQNSLTLINDLPHNLPTGTYGDKAIDLQTQLFSGELELASQTMRFCDASHPLTPHQQKNVEITLQRTGVQPDTLLITLVRTDDGGGFREPVVLLRQRIILSSQ
;
A
#
# COMPACT_ATOMS: atom_id res chain seq x y z
N MET A 1 51.49 -24.48 -23.18
CA MET A 1 50.33 -25.31 -22.78
C MET A 1 49.74 -24.89 -21.43
N LEU A 2 50.53 -24.59 -20.40
CA LEU A 2 50.01 -24.18 -19.07
C LEU A 2 49.05 -22.96 -19.07
N VAL A 3 49.32 -21.92 -19.87
CA VAL A 3 48.48 -20.69 -19.88
C VAL A 3 47.08 -20.93 -20.46
N ARG A 4 46.97 -21.83 -21.45
CA ARG A 4 45.66 -22.23 -22.01
C ARG A 4 44.85 -23.03 -21.00
N SER A 5 45.50 -23.93 -20.26
CA SER A 5 44.87 -24.70 -19.19
C SER A 5 44.38 -23.82 -18.03
N LEU A 6 45.13 -22.78 -17.65
CA LEU A 6 44.71 -21.85 -16.59
C LEU A 6 43.49 -21.01 -17.02
N ALA A 7 43.47 -20.52 -18.27
CA ALA A 7 42.33 -19.78 -18.81
C ALA A 7 41.07 -20.63 -18.90
N THR A 8 41.18 -21.90 -19.31
CA THR A 8 40.05 -22.85 -19.33
C THR A 8 39.56 -23.18 -17.93
N VAL A 9 40.45 -23.34 -16.95
CA VAL A 9 40.07 -23.58 -15.54
C VAL A 9 39.39 -22.35 -14.93
N ILE A 10 39.86 -21.13 -15.22
CA ILE A 10 39.22 -19.88 -14.77
C ILE A 10 37.84 -19.72 -15.43
N LEU A 11 37.70 -20.01 -16.73
CA LEU A 11 36.41 -19.99 -17.43
C LEU A 11 35.43 -21.04 -16.89
N VAL A 12 35.90 -22.24 -16.54
CA VAL A 12 35.08 -23.30 -15.92
C VAL A 12 34.69 -22.94 -14.49
N LEU A 13 35.60 -22.37 -13.69
CA LEU A 13 35.32 -21.90 -12.33
C LEU A 13 34.34 -20.71 -12.32
N LEU A 14 34.48 -19.77 -13.25
CA LEU A 14 33.52 -18.67 -13.46
C LEU A 14 32.15 -19.19 -13.94
N GLY A 15 32.14 -20.21 -14.80
CA GLY A 15 30.91 -20.88 -15.26
C GLY A 15 30.16 -21.64 -14.16
N LEU A 16 30.90 -22.28 -13.23
CA LEU A 16 30.32 -23.02 -12.10
C LEU A 16 29.88 -22.10 -10.95
N ALA A 17 30.56 -20.98 -10.72
CA ALA A 17 30.16 -19.97 -9.74
C ALA A 17 28.87 -19.22 -10.16
N GLY A 18 28.69 -18.99 -11.47
CA GLY A 18 27.51 -18.27 -11.99
C GLY A 18 26.17 -18.97 -11.74
N CYS A 19 26.12 -20.31 -11.80
CA CYS A 19 24.86 -21.06 -11.68
C CYS A 19 24.40 -21.33 -10.23
N THR A 20 25.26 -21.12 -9.22
CA THR A 20 24.95 -21.46 -7.81
C THR A 20 24.74 -20.25 -6.92
N THR A 21 25.28 -19.09 -7.29
CA THR A 21 25.31 -17.90 -6.41
C THR A 21 23.93 -17.32 -6.10
N PHE A 22 22.95 -17.49 -7.00
CA PHE A 22 21.62 -16.87 -6.86
C PHE A 22 20.46 -17.85 -6.64
N ARG A 23 20.75 -19.15 -6.57
CA ARG A 23 19.76 -20.19 -6.26
C ARG A 23 18.95 -19.91 -4.97
N PRO A 24 19.51 -19.33 -3.90
CA PRO A 24 18.75 -19.03 -2.68
C PRO A 24 17.61 -18.02 -2.86
N LEU A 25 17.61 -17.21 -3.95
CA LEU A 25 16.64 -16.13 -4.14
C LEU A 25 15.21 -16.63 -4.43
N THR A 26 15.06 -17.85 -4.93
CA THR A 26 13.74 -18.49 -5.15
C THR A 26 13.59 -19.81 -4.38
N ASP A 27 14.51 -20.10 -3.46
CA ASP A 27 14.49 -21.31 -2.66
C ASP A 27 13.66 -21.11 -1.40
N VAL A 28 12.35 -21.29 -1.57
CA VAL A 28 11.33 -21.08 -0.53
C VAL A 28 10.77 -22.43 -0.10
N ASN A 29 10.93 -22.75 1.18
CA ASN A 29 10.44 -23.97 1.80
C ASN A 29 9.85 -23.66 3.19
N ASN A 30 8.53 -23.74 3.29
CA ASN A 30 7.80 -23.45 4.53
C ASN A 30 8.01 -24.51 5.62
N GLN A 31 8.26 -25.77 5.24
CA GLN A 31 8.48 -26.86 6.20
C GLN A 31 9.85 -26.76 6.85
N GLU A 32 10.86 -26.39 6.06
CA GLU A 32 12.24 -26.15 6.52
C GLU A 32 12.44 -24.74 7.10
N LYS A 33 11.39 -23.91 7.16
CA LYS A 33 11.43 -22.51 7.61
C LYS A 33 12.51 -21.70 6.89
N ARG A 34 12.55 -21.84 5.57
CA ARG A 34 13.65 -21.37 4.74
C ARG A 34 13.14 -20.55 3.56
N GLY A 35 13.79 -19.42 3.32
CA GLY A 35 13.55 -18.55 2.18
C GLY A 35 14.38 -17.28 2.28
N PRO A 36 14.49 -16.52 1.19
CA PRO A 36 15.25 -15.28 1.18
C PRO A 36 14.64 -14.25 2.13
N LYS A 37 15.48 -13.38 2.68
CA LYS A 37 15.02 -12.18 3.36
C LYS A 37 14.87 -11.05 2.34
N ALA A 38 14.06 -10.04 2.67
CA ALA A 38 13.88 -8.86 1.83
C ALA A 38 15.20 -8.14 1.53
N GLU A 39 16.18 -8.17 2.45
CA GLU A 39 17.49 -7.54 2.26
C GLU A 39 18.29 -8.20 1.13
N ALA A 40 18.09 -9.50 0.86
CA ALA A 40 18.73 -10.16 -0.27
C ALA A 40 18.21 -9.61 -1.61
N CYS A 41 16.92 -9.25 -1.66
CA CYS A 41 16.34 -8.57 -2.81
C CYS A 41 16.91 -7.15 -2.97
N ALA A 42 17.19 -6.46 -1.86
CA ALA A 42 17.71 -5.09 -1.85
C ALA A 42 19.11 -4.95 -2.48
N GLU A 43 19.86 -6.05 -2.64
CA GLU A 43 21.16 -6.03 -3.31
C GLU A 43 21.07 -5.51 -4.75
N CYS A 44 19.97 -5.87 -5.44
CA CYS A 44 19.65 -5.45 -6.81
C CYS A 44 18.39 -4.58 -6.91
N HIS A 45 17.46 -4.64 -5.96
CA HIS A 45 16.19 -3.88 -5.96
C HIS A 45 16.14 -2.87 -4.81
N SER A 46 17.19 -2.05 -4.72
CA SER A 46 17.40 -1.17 -3.56
C SER A 46 16.29 -0.12 -3.41
N ALA A 47 15.82 0.47 -4.52
CA ALA A 47 14.74 1.46 -4.47
C ALA A 47 13.41 0.84 -4.01
N GLN A 48 13.02 -0.30 -4.57
CA GLN A 48 11.79 -1.01 -4.22
C GLN A 48 11.82 -1.46 -2.76
N HIS A 49 12.97 -1.96 -2.28
CA HIS A 49 13.14 -2.35 -0.88
C HIS A 49 12.97 -1.15 0.07
N MET A 50 13.60 0.00 -0.23
CA MET A 50 13.45 1.20 0.61
C MET A 50 11.99 1.68 0.67
N GLU A 51 11.29 1.65 -0.46
CA GLU A 51 9.87 1.99 -0.52
C GLU A 51 9.04 1.02 0.33
N TRP A 52 9.18 -0.28 0.09
CA TRP A 52 8.49 -1.33 0.84
C TRP A 52 8.74 -1.23 2.34
N GLN A 53 9.98 -1.02 2.78
CA GLN A 53 10.33 -0.92 4.19
C GLN A 53 9.58 0.21 4.92
N SER A 54 9.19 1.25 4.19
CA SER A 54 8.40 2.38 4.71
C SER A 54 6.87 2.15 4.71
N SER A 55 6.43 0.98 4.24
CA SER A 55 5.01 0.65 4.06
C SER A 55 4.40 -0.08 5.27
N PRO A 56 3.06 -0.05 5.43
CA PRO A 56 2.36 -0.92 6.37
C PRO A 56 2.56 -2.42 6.11
N HIS A 57 2.86 -2.82 4.86
CA HIS A 57 3.10 -4.22 4.51
C HIS A 57 4.35 -4.79 5.19
N ALA A 58 5.46 -4.02 5.21
CA ALA A 58 6.70 -4.40 5.88
C ALA A 58 6.56 -4.56 7.40
N THR A 59 5.51 -3.96 7.98
CA THR A 59 5.21 -4.03 9.42
C THR A 59 3.92 -4.79 9.71
N ALA A 60 3.34 -5.49 8.73
CA ALA A 60 2.03 -6.13 8.87
C ALA A 60 1.99 -7.11 10.05
N TYR A 61 3.02 -7.93 10.19
CA TYR A 61 3.16 -8.83 11.33
C TYR A 61 3.59 -8.11 12.61
N THR A 62 4.51 -7.14 12.56
CA THR A 62 5.05 -6.51 13.78
C THR A 62 4.21 -5.36 14.31
N ASN A 63 3.13 -4.99 13.63
CA ASN A 63 2.27 -3.89 14.02
C ASN A 63 1.70 -4.14 15.44
N PRO A 64 1.85 -3.21 16.39
CA PRO A 64 1.41 -3.45 17.77
C PRO A 64 -0.09 -3.74 17.94
N ALA A 65 -0.95 -3.05 17.17
CA ALA A 65 -2.39 -3.29 17.22
C ALA A 65 -2.73 -4.68 16.68
N PHE A 66 -2.07 -5.10 15.60
CA PHE A 66 -2.18 -6.48 15.11
C PHE A 66 -1.66 -7.49 16.13
N GLN A 67 -0.46 -7.30 16.69
CA GLN A 67 0.13 -8.21 17.66
C GLN A 67 -0.76 -8.38 18.89
N LYS A 68 -1.41 -7.30 19.35
CA LYS A 68 -2.41 -7.39 20.41
C LYS A 68 -3.58 -8.30 19.99
N ALA A 69 -4.21 -8.03 18.85
CA ALA A 69 -5.34 -8.82 18.36
C ALA A 69 -4.96 -10.29 18.09
N PHE A 70 -3.77 -10.53 17.53
CA PHE A 70 -3.23 -11.85 17.24
C PHE A 70 -2.95 -12.66 18.51
N ASN A 71 -2.40 -12.03 19.55
CA ASN A 71 -2.17 -12.70 20.84
C ASN A 71 -3.47 -13.03 21.57
N ASP A 72 -4.52 -12.20 21.39
CA ASP A 72 -5.84 -12.45 21.97
C ASP A 72 -6.58 -13.59 21.24
N ALA A 73 -6.44 -13.69 19.91
CA ALA A 73 -7.11 -14.71 19.09
C ALA A 73 -6.35 -16.04 18.95
N GLY A 74 -5.02 -15.98 18.81
CA GLY A 74 -4.14 -17.14 18.65
C GLY A 74 -4.25 -17.89 17.32
N ASP A 75 -4.84 -17.29 16.28
CA ASP A 75 -5.15 -17.98 15.02
C ASP A 75 -4.10 -17.74 13.92
N ASN A 76 -3.48 -18.82 13.44
CA ASN A 76 -2.54 -18.79 12.32
C ASN A 76 -3.19 -18.33 11.00
N GLU A 77 -4.52 -18.37 10.87
CA GLU A 77 -5.23 -17.81 9.72
C GLU A 77 -4.89 -16.33 9.50
N CYS A 78 -4.67 -15.56 10.58
CA CYS A 78 -4.23 -14.17 10.49
C CYS A 78 -2.92 -14.00 9.68
N LEU A 79 -2.03 -15.00 9.75
CA LEU A 79 -0.73 -14.95 9.08
C LEU A 79 -0.81 -15.21 7.58
N THR A 80 -1.94 -15.70 7.06
CA THR A 80 -2.18 -15.83 5.62
C THR A 80 -2.20 -14.46 4.91
N CYS A 81 -2.57 -13.40 5.63
CA CYS A 81 -2.52 -12.02 5.16
C CYS A 81 -1.37 -11.20 5.79
N HIS A 82 -0.99 -11.47 7.04
CA HIS A 82 0.00 -10.66 7.76
C HIS A 82 1.46 -11.13 7.60
N ALA A 83 1.68 -12.37 7.16
CA ALA A 83 2.98 -12.87 6.73
C ALA A 83 2.83 -14.01 5.69
N PRO A 84 2.27 -13.75 4.50
CA PRO A 84 2.06 -14.78 3.48
C PRO A 84 3.38 -15.28 2.90
N ILE A 85 3.43 -16.54 2.49
CA ILE A 85 4.53 -17.06 1.67
C ILE A 85 4.43 -16.62 0.20
N GLY A 86 3.20 -16.41 -0.26
CA GLY A 86 2.81 -16.08 -1.63
C GLY A 86 1.30 -15.94 -1.71
N ILE A 87 0.81 -15.00 -2.53
CA ILE A 87 -0.63 -14.70 -2.65
C ILE A 87 -1.24 -15.13 -3.98
N ARG A 88 -0.44 -15.70 -4.89
CA ARG A 88 -0.91 -16.09 -6.23
C ARG A 88 -1.75 -17.37 -6.21
N GLU A 89 -1.47 -18.28 -5.30
CA GLU A 89 -2.28 -19.49 -5.12
C GLU A 89 -3.66 -19.13 -4.57
N ASP A 90 -4.66 -19.98 -4.84
CA ASP A 90 -6.05 -19.66 -4.51
C ASP A 90 -6.29 -19.41 -3.02
N THR A 91 -5.50 -20.06 -2.17
CA THR A 91 -5.49 -19.86 -0.73
C THR A 91 -4.08 -19.44 -0.30
N PRO A 92 -3.88 -18.16 0.08
CA PRO A 92 -2.62 -17.71 0.63
C PRO A 92 -2.23 -18.55 1.85
N GLN A 93 -0.97 -18.98 1.89
CA GLN A 93 -0.46 -19.75 3.02
C GLN A 93 0.38 -18.86 3.93
N ALA A 94 0.24 -19.07 5.24
CA ALA A 94 1.08 -18.45 6.24
C ALA A 94 2.54 -18.93 6.09
N ARG A 95 3.46 -17.97 6.09
CA ARG A 95 4.89 -18.24 6.14
C ARG A 95 5.31 -18.65 7.55
N THR A 96 6.36 -19.45 7.68
CA THR A 96 6.91 -19.92 8.99
C THR A 96 8.29 -19.34 9.32
N PHE A 97 8.80 -18.48 8.45
CA PHE A 97 10.13 -17.88 8.51
C PHE A 97 10.05 -16.39 8.17
N ASN A 98 11.06 -15.60 8.57
CA ASN A 98 11.12 -14.14 8.31
C ASN A 98 9.81 -13.37 8.63
N LEU A 99 9.04 -13.82 9.64
CA LEU A 99 7.71 -13.26 9.95
C LEU A 99 7.75 -11.74 10.20
N THR A 100 8.85 -11.26 10.79
CA THR A 100 9.04 -9.84 11.10
C THR A 100 9.08 -8.93 9.88
N SER A 101 9.29 -9.48 8.69
CA SER A 101 9.19 -8.75 7.42
C SER A 101 7.72 -8.55 6.98
N GLY A 102 6.75 -9.14 7.67
CA GLY A 102 5.33 -9.01 7.31
C GLY A 102 5.05 -9.55 5.91
N VAL A 103 4.34 -8.74 5.11
CA VAL A 103 4.11 -8.97 3.68
C VAL A 103 5.29 -8.40 2.91
N ASP A 104 6.19 -9.26 2.42
CA ASP A 104 7.44 -8.85 1.78
C ASP A 104 7.51 -9.20 0.28
N CYS A 105 8.71 -9.09 -0.29
CA CYS A 105 8.96 -9.33 -1.70
C CYS A 105 8.43 -10.70 -2.14
N ILE A 106 8.68 -11.77 -1.36
CA ILE A 106 8.23 -13.11 -1.74
C ILE A 106 6.72 -13.27 -1.53
N SER A 107 6.14 -12.63 -0.50
CA SER A 107 4.68 -12.65 -0.31
C SER A 107 3.92 -12.20 -1.56
N CYS A 108 4.42 -11.19 -2.27
CA CYS A 108 3.78 -10.66 -3.48
C CYS A 108 4.30 -11.28 -4.78
N HIS A 109 5.61 -11.52 -4.91
CA HIS A 109 6.25 -11.90 -6.18
C HIS A 109 6.50 -13.39 -6.34
N TYR A 110 6.66 -14.14 -5.25
CA TYR A 110 7.03 -15.54 -5.35
C TYR A 110 5.82 -16.41 -5.67
N SER A 111 5.96 -17.28 -6.68
CA SER A 111 5.03 -18.38 -6.93
C SER A 111 5.72 -19.50 -7.70
N LEU A 112 5.61 -20.73 -7.18
CA LEU A 112 6.08 -21.96 -7.82
C LEU A 112 7.56 -21.88 -8.30
N GLY A 113 8.46 -21.41 -7.45
CA GLY A 113 9.90 -21.36 -7.75
C GLY A 113 10.36 -20.20 -8.63
N LYS A 114 9.47 -19.27 -8.98
CA LYS A 114 9.73 -18.09 -9.82
C LYS A 114 9.28 -16.80 -9.14
N MET A 115 9.88 -15.68 -9.55
CA MET A 115 9.37 -14.34 -9.25
C MET A 115 8.52 -13.83 -10.41
N HIS A 116 7.31 -13.35 -10.13
CA HIS A 116 6.35 -12.88 -11.13
C HIS A 116 6.28 -11.36 -11.11
N GLY A 117 5.96 -10.74 -12.25
CA GLY A 117 5.74 -9.30 -12.31
C GLY A 117 5.03 -8.84 -13.58
N PRO A 118 4.52 -7.61 -13.60
CA PRO A 118 3.68 -7.11 -14.70
C PRO A 118 4.44 -6.75 -15.98
N HIS A 119 5.78 -6.77 -15.96
CA HIS A 119 6.60 -6.22 -17.03
C HIS A 119 7.49 -7.28 -17.69
N PRO A 120 7.87 -7.08 -18.96
CA PRO A 120 8.93 -7.86 -19.58
C PRO A 120 10.29 -7.50 -18.97
N SER A 121 11.20 -8.46 -18.92
CA SER A 121 12.58 -8.21 -18.50
C SER A 121 13.40 -7.68 -19.68
N SER A 122 14.22 -6.68 -19.38
CA SER A 122 15.27 -6.21 -20.29
C SER A 122 16.67 -6.54 -19.76
N ALA A 123 16.75 -7.33 -18.68
CA ALA A 123 18.00 -7.69 -18.04
C ALA A 123 18.83 -8.61 -18.95
N LEU A 124 20.12 -8.29 -19.11
CA LEU A 124 21.06 -9.15 -19.84
C LEU A 124 21.38 -10.45 -19.06
N PHE A 125 21.21 -10.41 -17.75
CA PHE A 125 21.44 -11.52 -16.85
C PHE A 125 20.25 -11.65 -15.91
N GLN A 126 19.78 -12.88 -15.69
CA GLN A 126 18.66 -13.19 -14.81
C GLN A 126 19.20 -13.95 -13.58
N PRO A 127 19.39 -13.28 -12.43
CA PRO A 127 19.90 -13.92 -11.22
C PRO A 127 18.97 -15.03 -10.71
N HIS A 128 17.67 -14.89 -10.89
CA HIS A 128 16.68 -15.88 -10.47
C HIS A 128 15.65 -16.13 -11.57
N PRO A 129 14.96 -17.28 -11.53
CA PRO A 129 13.83 -17.53 -12.43
C PRO A 129 12.76 -16.46 -12.30
N ILE A 130 12.29 -15.97 -13.45
CA ILE A 130 11.21 -14.98 -13.53
C ILE A 130 10.09 -15.46 -14.44
N GLU A 131 8.88 -15.01 -14.14
CA GLU A 131 7.73 -15.03 -15.03
C GLU A 131 7.36 -13.58 -15.33
N GLU A 132 7.25 -13.24 -16.62
CA GLU A 132 7.08 -11.87 -17.09
C GLU A 132 5.66 -11.62 -17.60
N ASN A 133 5.29 -10.34 -17.73
CA ASN A 133 4.02 -9.91 -18.32
C ASN A 133 2.76 -10.48 -17.62
N ASP A 134 2.87 -10.74 -16.32
CA ASP A 134 1.80 -11.34 -15.56
C ASP A 134 0.68 -10.34 -15.25
N GLN A 135 -0.45 -10.53 -15.92
CA GLN A 135 -1.60 -9.62 -15.84
C GLN A 135 -2.25 -9.62 -14.46
N PHE A 136 -2.02 -10.63 -13.63
CA PHE A 136 -2.52 -10.69 -12.25
C PHE A 136 -2.19 -9.42 -11.47
N TYR A 137 -0.97 -8.89 -11.60
CA TYR A 137 -0.51 -7.67 -10.92
C TYR A 137 -1.26 -6.40 -11.37
N LEU A 138 -1.99 -6.44 -12.48
CA LEU A 138 -2.73 -5.30 -13.01
C LEU A 138 -4.23 -5.35 -12.65
N THR A 139 -4.68 -6.38 -11.91
CA THR A 139 -6.08 -6.52 -11.50
C THR A 139 -6.26 -6.27 -10.00
N ASN A 140 -7.51 -6.02 -9.59
CA ASN A 140 -7.85 -5.92 -8.17
C ASN A 140 -7.76 -7.27 -7.44
N GLU A 141 -7.68 -8.38 -8.18
CA GLU A 141 -7.49 -9.71 -7.60
C GLU A 141 -6.17 -9.79 -6.83
N PHE A 142 -5.10 -9.16 -7.35
CA PHE A 142 -3.80 -9.08 -6.68
C PHE A 142 -3.92 -8.55 -5.25
N CYS A 143 -4.66 -7.46 -5.06
CA CYS A 143 -4.90 -6.89 -3.73
C CYS A 143 -5.96 -7.68 -2.95
N GLY A 144 -6.96 -8.21 -3.67
CA GLY A 144 -8.12 -8.92 -3.12
C GLY A 144 -7.80 -10.26 -2.47
N ARG A 145 -6.61 -10.83 -2.68
CA ARG A 145 -6.15 -12.03 -1.96
C ARG A 145 -6.05 -11.80 -0.45
N CYS A 146 -5.79 -10.55 -0.03
CA CYS A 146 -5.80 -10.15 1.39
C CYS A 146 -6.91 -9.12 1.70
N HIS A 147 -7.27 -8.27 0.73
CA HIS A 147 -8.27 -7.21 0.87
C HIS A 147 -9.61 -7.56 0.20
N ASN A 148 -10.05 -8.81 0.35
CA ASN A 148 -11.25 -9.35 -0.30
C ASN A 148 -12.52 -8.53 0.02
N GLU A 149 -12.69 -8.10 1.28
CA GLU A 149 -13.82 -7.27 1.71
C GLU A 149 -13.85 -5.94 0.97
N THR A 150 -12.71 -5.24 0.90
CA THR A 150 -12.60 -3.97 0.15
C THR A 150 -12.87 -4.16 -1.34
N VAL A 151 -12.47 -5.30 -1.93
CA VAL A 151 -12.79 -5.62 -3.32
C VAL A 151 -14.29 -5.91 -3.49
N ALA A 152 -14.93 -6.54 -2.50
CA ALA A 152 -16.36 -6.81 -2.52
C ALA A 152 -17.22 -5.53 -2.38
N GLU A 153 -16.68 -4.45 -1.83
CA GLU A 153 -17.33 -3.14 -1.77
C GLU A 153 -17.39 -2.42 -3.12
N GLN A 154 -16.65 -2.89 -4.14
CA GLN A 154 -16.64 -2.26 -5.45
C GLN A 154 -18.00 -2.39 -6.16
N PRO A 155 -18.49 -1.34 -6.85
CA PRO A 155 -19.76 -1.38 -7.56
C PRO A 155 -19.88 -2.60 -8.47
N THR A 156 -20.89 -3.43 -8.24
CA THR A 156 -21.10 -4.70 -8.97
C THR A 156 -21.63 -4.49 -10.39
N GLU A 157 -22.22 -3.32 -10.66
CA GLU A 157 -22.78 -2.95 -11.97
C GLU A 157 -21.71 -2.59 -13.00
N VAL A 158 -20.47 -2.36 -12.56
CA VAL A 158 -19.34 -2.03 -13.44
C VAL A 158 -18.58 -3.31 -13.78
N PRO A 159 -18.38 -3.62 -15.07
CA PRO A 159 -17.56 -4.77 -15.48
C PRO A 159 -16.17 -4.70 -14.85
N ASN A 160 -15.59 -5.84 -14.46
CA ASN A 160 -14.28 -5.88 -13.80
C ASN A 160 -13.17 -5.15 -14.61
N SER A 161 -13.24 -5.17 -15.94
CA SER A 161 -12.30 -4.46 -16.83
C SER A 161 -12.42 -2.93 -16.78
N ALA A 162 -13.55 -2.41 -16.28
CA ALA A 162 -13.83 -0.99 -16.12
C ALA A 162 -13.72 -0.51 -14.67
N LYS A 163 -13.51 -1.44 -13.71
CA LYS A 163 -13.23 -1.07 -12.32
C LYS A 163 -11.86 -0.42 -12.22
N MET A 164 -11.78 0.67 -11.45
CA MET A 164 -10.52 1.33 -11.18
C MET A 164 -9.55 0.36 -10.47
N PRO A 165 -8.32 0.17 -10.98
CA PRO A 165 -7.34 -0.68 -10.32
C PRO A 165 -6.91 -0.09 -8.97
N CYS A 166 -6.77 -0.90 -7.92
CA CYS A 166 -6.29 -0.44 -6.61
C CYS A 166 -4.95 0.31 -6.72
N LEU A 167 -4.05 -0.19 -7.57
CA LEU A 167 -2.73 0.38 -7.82
C LEU A 167 -2.77 1.79 -8.40
N SER A 168 -3.84 2.19 -9.10
CA SER A 168 -3.90 3.54 -9.69
C SER A 168 -3.93 4.64 -8.63
N CYS A 169 -4.44 4.34 -7.43
CA CYS A 169 -4.44 5.23 -6.28
C CYS A 169 -3.36 4.80 -5.28
N HIS A 170 -3.39 3.56 -4.80
CA HIS A 170 -2.59 3.10 -3.65
C HIS A 170 -1.09 2.96 -3.93
N ALA A 171 -0.69 2.87 -5.19
CA ALA A 171 0.70 2.74 -5.59
C ALA A 171 1.05 3.80 -6.63
N ALA A 172 1.70 4.88 -6.21
CA ALA A 172 2.02 6.02 -7.07
C ALA A 172 2.67 5.54 -8.38
N PRO A 173 2.16 5.98 -9.56
CA PRO A 173 2.79 5.65 -10.84
C PRO A 173 4.21 6.22 -10.89
N GLU A 174 5.16 5.40 -11.32
CA GLU A 174 6.57 5.73 -11.43
C GLU A 174 7.11 5.27 -12.79
N SER A 175 8.27 5.79 -13.20
CA SER A 175 9.01 5.28 -14.36
C SER A 175 10.46 5.09 -13.92
N ARG A 176 10.94 3.84 -13.97
CA ARG A 176 12.27 3.45 -13.49
C ARG A 176 12.72 2.13 -14.09
N THR A 177 14.00 1.80 -13.94
CA THR A 177 14.47 0.43 -14.20
C THR A 177 13.85 -0.55 -13.18
N PRO A 178 13.58 -1.81 -13.55
CA PRO A 178 13.10 -2.82 -12.61
C PRO A 178 14.04 -3.07 -11.43
N SER A 179 15.34 -2.85 -11.62
CA SER A 179 16.34 -3.02 -10.57
C SER A 179 17.36 -1.86 -10.54
N GLN A 180 17.86 -1.57 -9.33
CA GLN A 180 18.92 -0.62 -9.02
C GLN A 180 19.86 -1.25 -7.98
N GLY A 181 21.08 -1.56 -8.39
CA GLY A 181 22.09 -2.17 -7.54
C GLY A 181 22.50 -1.28 -6.36
N SER A 182 22.82 -1.91 -5.24
CA SER A 182 23.35 -1.24 -4.04
C SER A 182 24.89 -1.15 -4.02
N GLY A 183 25.59 -1.92 -4.87
CA GLY A 183 27.06 -1.99 -4.91
C GLY A 183 27.61 -2.04 -6.32
N VAL A 184 28.94 -2.02 -6.48
CA VAL A 184 29.60 -1.98 -7.80
C VAL A 184 29.22 -3.20 -8.65
N PHE A 185 29.22 -4.39 -8.05
CA PHE A 185 28.89 -5.63 -8.75
C PHE A 185 27.41 -5.70 -9.16
N SER A 186 26.48 -5.43 -8.24
CA SER A 186 25.05 -5.45 -8.57
C SER A 186 24.65 -4.34 -9.53
N ASN A 187 25.26 -3.15 -9.44
CA ASN A 187 25.06 -2.08 -10.43
C ASN A 187 25.52 -2.52 -11.81
N ALA A 188 26.65 -3.23 -11.93
CA ALA A 188 27.10 -3.75 -13.22
C ALA A 188 26.13 -4.78 -13.81
N LEU A 189 25.50 -5.62 -12.98
CA LEU A 189 24.53 -6.62 -13.45
C LEU A 189 23.25 -5.97 -14.03
N VAL A 190 22.81 -4.85 -13.45
CA VAL A 190 21.52 -4.22 -13.79
C VAL A 190 21.65 -3.02 -14.73
N ALA A 191 22.88 -2.61 -15.07
CA ALA A 191 23.18 -1.37 -15.78
C ALA A 191 22.49 -1.22 -17.17
N PHE A 192 22.08 -2.32 -17.78
CA PHE A 192 21.50 -2.35 -19.12
C PHE A 192 19.97 -2.51 -19.14
N GLU A 193 19.35 -2.58 -17.96
CA GLU A 193 17.91 -2.59 -17.88
C GLU A 193 17.32 -1.27 -18.37
N LYS A 194 16.22 -1.38 -19.10
CA LYS A 194 15.48 -0.25 -19.61
C LYS A 194 14.49 0.23 -18.56
N GLU A 195 14.25 1.53 -18.60
CA GLU A 195 13.17 2.15 -17.85
C GLU A 195 11.82 1.61 -18.33
N VAL A 196 10.94 1.27 -17.39
CA VAL A 196 9.57 0.82 -17.66
C VAL A 196 8.59 1.61 -16.79
N PRO A 197 7.36 1.87 -17.27
CA PRO A 197 6.28 2.32 -16.42
C PRO A 197 6.05 1.30 -15.31
N SER A 198 5.96 1.75 -14.07
CA SER A 198 5.82 0.90 -12.89
C SER A 198 5.04 1.63 -11.79
N HIS A 199 5.02 1.06 -10.60
CA HIS A 199 4.35 1.61 -9.43
C HIS A 199 5.28 1.62 -8.21
N SER A 200 4.99 2.48 -7.24
CA SER A 200 5.71 2.55 -5.97
C SER A 200 5.35 1.40 -5.02
N HIS A 201 6.36 0.81 -4.38
CA HIS A 201 6.21 -0.23 -3.35
C HIS A 201 5.94 0.36 -1.96
N ALA A 202 5.86 1.69 -1.81
CA ALA A 202 5.60 2.33 -0.53
C ALA A 202 4.17 2.10 -0.03
N ILE A 203 3.23 1.77 -0.95
CA ILE A 203 1.81 1.44 -0.75
C ILE A 203 1.26 1.91 0.60
N ARG A 204 1.09 3.23 0.74
CA ARG A 204 0.66 3.86 2.00
C ARG A 204 -0.16 5.12 1.72
N LEU A 205 -1.13 5.39 2.61
CA LEU A 205 -2.04 6.53 2.48
C LEU A 205 -1.31 7.88 2.39
N ALA A 206 -0.22 8.06 3.14
CA ALA A 206 0.56 9.30 3.16
C ALA A 206 1.21 9.65 1.80
N ASN A 207 1.35 8.68 0.89
CA ASN A 207 1.91 8.88 -0.45
C ASN A 207 0.84 9.03 -1.53
N LEU A 208 -0.45 8.96 -1.17
CA LEU A 208 -1.53 9.30 -2.09
C LEU A 208 -1.43 10.79 -2.46
N LYS A 209 -1.40 11.11 -3.75
CA LYS A 209 -1.50 12.50 -4.20
C LYS A 209 -2.86 13.06 -3.76
N SER A 210 -2.91 14.28 -3.22
CA SER A 210 -4.14 14.90 -2.66
C SER A 210 -5.31 14.99 -3.67
N SER A 211 -5.01 15.07 -4.97
CA SER A 211 -6.00 15.03 -6.05
C SER A 211 -6.64 13.66 -6.28
N ALA A 212 -6.12 12.60 -5.64
CA ALA A 212 -6.64 11.23 -5.70
C ALA A 212 -7.63 10.90 -4.57
N MET A 213 -7.93 11.88 -3.71
CA MET A 213 -8.88 11.71 -2.62
C MET A 213 -10.27 11.97 -3.16
N ALA A 214 -10.90 10.90 -3.63
CA ALA A 214 -12.23 10.87 -4.23
C ALA A 214 -13.32 11.05 -3.14
N VAL A 215 -13.21 12.13 -2.37
CA VAL A 215 -14.22 12.54 -1.38
C VAL A 215 -14.54 13.99 -1.67
N LYS A 216 -15.77 14.25 -2.11
CA LYS A 216 -16.22 15.60 -2.46
C LYS A 216 -16.90 16.25 -1.27
N LEU A 217 -16.62 17.53 -1.06
CA LEU A 217 -17.25 18.36 -0.04
C LEU A 217 -18.00 19.50 -0.70
N VAL A 218 -19.27 19.66 -0.30
CA VAL A 218 -20.11 20.79 -0.71
C VAL A 218 -20.63 21.47 0.53
N PHE A 219 -20.23 22.73 0.74
CA PHE A 219 -20.68 23.54 1.87
C PHE A 219 -21.78 24.51 1.42
N SER A 220 -22.86 24.59 2.20
CA SER A 220 -23.95 25.54 2.03
C SER A 220 -23.99 26.51 3.22
N GLN A 221 -23.56 27.75 3.00
CA GLN A 221 -23.59 28.80 4.04
C GLN A 221 -25.03 29.23 4.40
N GLN A 222 -26.00 29.06 3.50
CA GLN A 222 -27.41 29.40 3.80
C GLN A 222 -28.06 28.38 4.75
N GLN A 223 -27.71 27.11 4.59
CA GLN A 223 -28.26 26.01 5.38
C GLN A 223 -27.34 25.60 6.55
N ASN A 224 -26.17 26.22 6.67
CA ASN A 224 -25.09 25.83 7.59
C ASN A 224 -24.84 24.32 7.53
N SER A 225 -24.79 23.75 6.33
CA SER A 225 -24.68 22.32 6.12
C SER A 225 -23.49 21.96 5.25
N LEU A 226 -22.95 20.78 5.50
CA LEU A 226 -21.88 20.18 4.72
C LEU A 226 -22.36 18.83 4.19
N THR A 227 -22.23 18.65 2.87
CA THR A 227 -22.45 17.38 2.20
C THR A 227 -21.11 16.76 1.88
N LEU A 228 -20.86 15.56 2.41
CA LEU A 228 -19.77 14.70 1.95
C LEU A 228 -20.32 13.70 0.95
N ILE A 229 -19.59 13.46 -0.14
CA ILE A 229 -19.90 12.44 -1.13
C ILE A 229 -18.70 11.49 -1.23
N ASN A 230 -18.93 10.20 -1.04
CA ASN A 230 -17.92 9.18 -1.27
C ASN A 230 -17.83 8.89 -2.79
N ASP A 231 -16.79 9.38 -3.44
CA ASP A 231 -16.50 9.12 -4.86
C ASP A 231 -15.46 7.99 -5.01
N LEU A 232 -15.10 7.30 -3.91
CA LEU A 232 -14.25 6.12 -3.93
C LEU A 232 -15.02 4.91 -4.46
N PRO A 233 -14.33 3.97 -5.12
CA PRO A 233 -14.94 2.72 -5.57
C PRO A 233 -15.08 1.71 -4.42
N HIS A 234 -14.95 2.11 -3.16
CA HIS A 234 -15.09 1.25 -1.97
C HIS A 234 -15.63 2.08 -0.80
N ASN A 235 -15.90 1.45 0.34
CA ASN A 235 -16.43 2.14 1.51
C ASN A 235 -15.43 3.15 2.11
N LEU A 236 -15.97 4.14 2.81
CA LEU A 236 -15.22 5.09 3.63
C LEU A 236 -15.75 5.06 5.08
N PRO A 237 -14.99 4.55 6.07
CA PRO A 237 -13.76 3.76 5.92
C PRO A 237 -14.06 2.35 5.36
N THR A 238 -13.07 1.70 4.74
CA THR A 238 -13.17 0.31 4.21
C THR A 238 -12.56 -0.72 5.15
N GLY A 239 -13.03 -1.97 5.07
CA GLY A 239 -12.52 -3.15 5.77
C GLY A 239 -13.06 -3.31 7.20
N THR A 240 -13.31 -4.54 7.62
CA THR A 240 -13.96 -4.85 8.91
C THR A 240 -12.98 -4.91 10.08
N TYR A 241 -11.70 -5.20 9.83
CA TYR A 241 -10.71 -5.39 10.90
C TYR A 241 -10.16 -4.10 11.48
N GLY A 242 -10.23 -3.99 12.80
CA GLY A 242 -9.74 -2.84 13.55
C GLY A 242 -10.73 -1.69 13.57
N ASP A 243 -10.68 -0.98 14.67
CA ASP A 243 -11.44 0.22 14.97
C ASP A 243 -10.97 1.34 14.01
N LYS A 244 -11.84 1.72 13.07
CA LYS A 244 -11.59 2.74 12.06
C LYS A 244 -12.75 3.71 12.00
N ALA A 245 -12.40 4.99 11.98
CA ALA A 245 -13.37 6.07 11.94
C ALA A 245 -12.89 7.22 11.04
N ILE A 246 -13.87 7.95 10.51
CA ILE A 246 -13.64 9.24 9.88
C ILE A 246 -14.27 10.29 10.76
N ASP A 247 -13.46 11.21 11.24
CA ASP A 247 -13.89 12.37 12.00
C ASP A 247 -13.85 13.61 11.11
N LEU A 248 -14.90 14.41 11.20
CA LEU A 248 -15.01 15.72 10.57
C LEU A 248 -14.64 16.78 11.60
N GLN A 249 -13.56 17.50 11.32
CA GLN A 249 -13.12 18.64 12.11
C GLN A 249 -13.44 19.92 11.35
N THR A 250 -14.06 20.89 12.03
CA THR A 250 -14.32 22.20 11.45
C THR A 250 -13.85 23.29 12.39
N GLN A 251 -13.12 24.26 11.85
CA GLN A 251 -12.58 25.40 12.59
C GLN A 251 -13.00 26.70 11.91
N LEU A 252 -13.48 27.67 12.68
CA LEU A 252 -13.90 28.98 12.22
C LEU A 252 -12.88 30.03 12.62
N PHE A 253 -12.55 30.92 11.69
CA PHE A 253 -11.60 31.99 11.91
C PHE A 253 -12.16 33.36 11.52
N SER A 254 -11.62 34.39 12.16
CA SER A 254 -11.65 35.78 11.70
C SER A 254 -10.22 36.30 11.66
N GLY A 255 -9.68 36.49 10.46
CA GLY A 255 -8.25 36.63 10.24
C GLY A 255 -7.48 35.40 10.77
N GLU A 256 -6.56 35.63 11.70
CA GLU A 256 -5.77 34.58 12.36
C GLU A 256 -6.40 34.08 13.67
N LEU A 257 -7.49 34.70 14.13
CA LEU A 257 -8.15 34.32 15.38
C LEU A 257 -9.09 33.15 15.14
N GLU A 258 -8.81 32.02 15.77
CA GLU A 258 -9.75 30.89 15.84
C GLU A 258 -10.91 31.24 16.78
N LEU A 259 -12.11 31.27 16.23
CA LEU A 259 -13.35 31.62 16.93
C LEU A 259 -14.01 30.40 17.57
N ALA A 260 -13.97 29.26 16.88
CA ALA A 260 -14.57 28.02 17.33
C ALA A 260 -13.98 26.82 16.58
N SER A 261 -13.95 25.67 17.25
CA SER A 261 -13.64 24.37 16.65
C SER A 261 -14.64 23.33 17.10
N GLN A 262 -15.01 22.42 16.21
CA GLN A 262 -15.78 21.23 16.56
C GLN A 262 -15.20 20.02 15.84
N THR A 263 -15.29 18.87 16.49
CA THR A 263 -14.97 17.56 15.90
C THR A 263 -16.19 16.67 16.09
N MET A 264 -16.57 15.94 15.05
CA MET A 264 -17.66 14.98 15.13
C MET A 264 -17.35 13.72 14.34
N ARG A 265 -17.81 12.58 14.87
CA ARG A 265 -17.74 11.30 14.16
C ARG A 265 -18.63 11.39 12.92
N PHE A 266 -18.00 11.27 11.76
CA PHE A 266 -18.71 11.32 10.48
C PHE A 266 -19.21 9.93 10.08
N CYS A 267 -18.34 8.93 10.06
CA CYS A 267 -18.66 7.52 9.85
C CYS A 267 -17.62 6.63 10.52
N ASP A 268 -17.93 5.35 10.64
CA ASP A 268 -17.04 4.32 11.19
C ASP A 268 -17.23 3.00 10.44
N ALA A 269 -16.46 1.98 10.82
CA ALA A 269 -16.53 0.67 10.19
C ALA A 269 -17.90 -0.02 10.34
N SER A 270 -18.73 0.34 11.33
CA SER A 270 -20.07 -0.23 11.51
C SER A 270 -21.11 0.46 10.62
N HIS A 271 -20.90 1.75 10.32
CA HIS A 271 -21.77 2.55 9.46
C HIS A 271 -20.93 3.31 8.42
N PRO A 272 -20.28 2.61 7.47
CA PRO A 272 -19.45 3.25 6.47
C PRO A 272 -20.29 4.07 5.49
N LEU A 273 -19.67 5.07 4.87
CA LEU A 273 -20.23 5.74 3.71
C LEU A 273 -19.93 4.89 2.46
N THR A 274 -20.96 4.28 1.87
CA THR A 274 -20.79 3.37 0.71
C THR A 274 -20.42 4.14 -0.56
N PRO A 275 -19.91 3.48 -1.62
CA PRO A 275 -19.62 4.15 -2.89
C PRO A 275 -20.81 4.99 -3.40
N HIS A 276 -20.53 6.22 -3.82
CA HIS A 276 -21.48 7.23 -4.29
C HIS A 276 -22.52 7.69 -3.26
N GLN A 277 -22.48 7.20 -2.03
CA GLN A 277 -23.35 7.68 -0.97
C GLN A 277 -22.96 9.09 -0.57
N GLN A 278 -23.98 9.89 -0.29
CA GLN A 278 -23.84 11.22 0.27
C GLN A 278 -24.38 11.25 1.70
N LYS A 279 -23.73 12.03 2.56
CA LYS A 279 -24.22 12.27 3.92
C LYS A 279 -24.09 13.75 4.25
N ASN A 280 -25.22 14.31 4.70
CA ASN A 280 -25.35 15.70 5.09
C ASN A 280 -25.16 15.83 6.59
N VAL A 281 -24.43 16.86 7.00
CA VAL A 281 -24.18 17.17 8.40
C VAL A 281 -24.37 18.66 8.62
N GLU A 282 -25.14 19.01 9.64
CA GLU A 282 -25.26 20.40 10.07
C GLU A 282 -24.00 20.83 10.83
N ILE A 283 -23.46 21.97 10.44
CA ILE A 283 -22.31 22.60 11.10
C ILE A 283 -22.86 23.73 11.96
N THR A 284 -22.55 23.67 13.25
CA THR A 284 -22.89 24.79 14.14
C THR A 284 -21.87 25.90 13.92
N LEU A 285 -22.26 26.93 13.17
CA LEU A 285 -21.52 28.19 13.11
C LEU A 285 -21.92 29.02 14.34
N GLN A 286 -21.24 28.82 15.47
CA GLN A 286 -21.51 29.67 16.64
C GLN A 286 -21.20 31.12 16.29
N ARG A 287 -22.22 31.99 16.39
CA ARG A 287 -22.04 33.44 16.29
C ARG A 287 -21.32 33.91 17.53
N THR A 288 -19.99 33.92 17.48
CA THR A 288 -19.20 34.79 18.35
C THR A 288 -19.56 36.23 18.00
N GLY A 289 -19.41 37.19 18.92
CA GLY A 289 -19.64 38.62 18.61
C GLY A 289 -18.75 39.18 17.46
N VAL A 290 -17.85 38.34 16.94
CA VAL A 290 -17.00 38.56 15.77
C VAL A 290 -17.51 37.70 14.61
N GLN A 291 -17.64 38.30 13.42
CA GLN A 291 -18.08 37.60 12.21
C GLN A 291 -16.94 36.72 11.67
N PRO A 292 -17.17 35.40 11.46
CA PRO A 292 -16.18 34.54 10.85
C PRO A 292 -16.01 34.87 9.36
N ASP A 293 -14.77 34.86 8.87
CA ASP A 293 -14.43 35.03 7.45
C ASP A 293 -13.94 33.75 6.78
N THR A 294 -13.55 32.75 7.57
CA THR A 294 -12.94 31.53 7.07
C THR A 294 -13.49 30.33 7.82
N LEU A 295 -13.84 29.27 7.08
CA LEU A 295 -14.13 27.93 7.59
C LEU A 295 -13.06 26.97 7.07
N LEU A 296 -12.30 26.36 7.98
CA LEU A 296 -11.39 25.27 7.67
C LEU A 296 -12.07 23.94 7.99
N ILE A 297 -12.13 23.05 7.01
CA ILE A 297 -12.70 21.72 7.15
C ILE A 297 -11.56 20.71 6.99
N THR A 298 -11.41 19.80 7.96
CA THR A 298 -10.45 18.71 7.90
C THR A 298 -11.17 17.38 8.12
N LEU A 299 -11.03 16.44 7.19
CA LEU A 299 -11.42 15.04 7.38
C LEU A 299 -10.21 14.26 7.85
N VAL A 300 -10.37 13.54 8.94
CA VAL A 300 -9.30 12.79 9.57
C VAL A 300 -9.73 11.34 9.73
N ARG A 301 -8.93 10.41 9.23
CA ARG A 301 -9.06 9.00 9.59
C ARG A 301 -8.41 8.77 10.94
N THR A 302 -9.18 8.34 11.91
CA THR A 302 -8.74 7.95 13.24
C THR A 302 -8.90 6.44 13.40
N ASP A 303 -8.06 5.86 14.26
CA ASP A 303 -8.25 4.50 14.75
C ASP A 303 -8.81 4.63 16.18
N ASP A 304 -10.04 4.17 16.44
CA ASP A 304 -10.69 4.30 17.76
C ASP A 304 -10.16 3.31 18.82
N GLY A 305 -9.33 2.36 18.41
CA GLY A 305 -8.81 1.26 19.23
C GLY A 305 -7.33 1.43 19.63
N GLY A 306 -7.05 2.29 20.60
CA GLY A 306 -5.83 2.19 21.42
C GLY A 306 -4.63 3.07 21.06
N GLY A 307 -4.76 4.04 20.13
CA GLY A 307 -3.72 5.06 19.91
C GLY A 307 -2.44 4.58 19.22
N PHE A 308 -2.46 3.41 18.58
CA PHE A 308 -1.29 2.83 17.91
C PHE A 308 -0.99 3.39 16.52
N ARG A 309 -1.90 4.20 15.95
CA ARG A 309 -1.69 4.87 14.65
C ARG A 309 -2.01 6.34 14.75
N GLU A 310 -1.13 7.16 14.18
CA GLU A 310 -1.35 8.59 14.04
C GLU A 310 -2.56 8.87 13.14
N PRO A 311 -3.39 9.87 13.47
CA PRO A 311 -4.48 10.29 12.62
C PRO A 311 -3.98 10.69 11.23
N VAL A 312 -4.68 10.24 10.18
CA VAL A 312 -4.33 10.56 8.80
C VAL A 312 -5.30 11.60 8.27
N VAL A 313 -4.78 12.78 7.90
CA VAL A 313 -5.58 13.81 7.23
C VAL A 313 -5.92 13.31 5.83
N LEU A 314 -7.21 13.06 5.61
CA LEU A 314 -7.75 12.65 4.32
C LEU A 314 -8.05 13.87 3.45
N LEU A 315 -8.53 14.95 4.04
CA LEU A 315 -8.83 16.14 3.24
C LEU A 315 -8.72 17.36 4.14
N ARG A 316 -8.21 18.45 3.58
CA ARG A 316 -8.25 19.76 4.21
C ARG A 316 -8.69 20.78 3.19
N GLN A 317 -9.79 21.47 3.46
CA GLN A 317 -10.36 22.49 2.58
C GLN A 317 -10.60 23.78 3.37
N ARG A 318 -10.09 24.89 2.83
CA ARG A 318 -10.35 26.24 3.35
C ARG A 318 -11.46 26.88 2.51
N ILE A 319 -12.47 27.41 3.17
CA ILE A 319 -13.61 28.10 2.56
C ILE A 319 -13.64 29.53 3.07
N ILE A 320 -13.73 30.49 2.16
CA ILE A 320 -13.95 31.90 2.51
C ILE A 320 -15.47 32.10 2.64
N LEU A 321 -15.90 32.59 3.80
CA LEU A 321 -17.30 32.87 4.09
C LEU A 321 -17.63 34.27 3.57
N SER A 322 -18.75 34.41 2.87
CA SER A 322 -19.24 35.73 2.51
C SER A 322 -19.81 36.42 3.76
N SER A 323 -19.65 37.74 3.83
CA SER A 323 -20.45 38.53 4.76
C SER A 323 -21.92 38.40 4.35
N GLN A 324 -22.74 37.80 5.20
CA GLN A 324 -24.21 37.88 5.08
C GLN A 324 -24.68 39.30 5.38
#